data_AF-A0A6L9FDV9-F1
#
_entry.id   AF-A0A6L9FDV9-F1
#
_cell.length_a   1.000
_cell.length_b   1.000
_cell.length_c   1.000
_cell.angle_alpha   90.00
_cell.angle_beta   90.00
_cell.angle_gamma   90.00
#
_symmetry.space_group_name_H-M   'P 1'
#
loop_
_entity.id
_entity.type
_entity.pdbx_description
1 polymer ?
#
loop_
_entity_poly.entity_id
_entity_poly.type
_entity_poly.pdbx_seq_one_letter_code
_entity_poly.pdbx_strand_id
1 'polypeptide(L)'
;MFTRGLTLWCILGWLITFSAYTQVPCEVESAGYDHACMQGVQPIKREVGTNTALRSDTDYEALGGYYQYVTQEFRKVLPPSLDDDVAVVLDPEYARFPYWYVNENLIFNQYTYEYVSSRVLPGPVLGTVELSEGNGFTNAYIQVLSGTTYHLSIWQQTLLSQQQKSLEQLSNNIVQTYEQIYGVITDAQIESANTALTEFQVGISTKLDFVFTYVIGYLWSARDQQNLAPLSFTQLVNLPNLIRYLPEMPSDGAILLPTITLYFHLYSRVKAVNDTLQVNTNALEQTLNNAQHPTHANGGVEVFDPVNGKVSPNLLPGYAIGLSLAEIQNALSDKSRVISLSFTVSSDSKRQQTTEAGAYPMQGKVMFSNDQGQAVNLGEIASDGKVTIDVVYQGYIYVPIFRADFSSSSASGWFYSNPIWQASQNCGRAVTGYHFVVPPPFNFSELAQGGDFGTLSGVLIANSPQVTISIQPSSTAQGEIKSMADSLGVGSIRIEGVPLVGRLNQRFHHVSVTLPKEKSSGEPVYFVVTDSQDDDDEKSKPVTVPAEMQMADVLLASVLYPGSQEDTVSAKCENEKGTSLAQGYSL
;
A
#
# COMPACT_ATOMS: atom_id res chain seq x y z
N MET A 1 13.55 2.47 -36.02
CA MET A 1 12.41 3.42 -35.88
C MET A 1 12.31 3.77 -34.40
N PHE A 2 12.65 4.92 -33.84
CA PHE A 2 12.94 6.28 -34.31
C PHE A 2 14.33 6.70 -33.82
N THR A 3 15.25 7.00 -34.75
CA THR A 3 16.46 7.79 -34.49
C THR A 3 16.22 9.14 -35.14
N ARG A 4 15.72 10.11 -34.36
CA ARG A 4 15.70 11.52 -34.77
C ARG A 4 16.61 12.29 -33.83
N GLY A 5 17.63 12.91 -34.42
CA GLY A 5 18.44 13.91 -33.77
C GLY A 5 17.54 15.01 -33.22
N LEU A 6 17.56 15.13 -31.90
CA LEU A 6 16.95 16.22 -31.16
C LEU A 6 18.11 17.10 -30.70
N THR A 7 18.40 18.09 -31.55
CA THR A 7 19.31 19.20 -31.29
C THR A 7 18.86 19.95 -30.02
N LEU A 8 19.84 20.54 -29.33
CA LEU A 8 19.74 21.33 -28.09
C LEU A 8 18.50 22.26 -27.98
N TRP A 9 17.91 22.67 -29.10
CA TRP A 9 16.71 23.49 -29.17
C TRP A 9 15.46 22.88 -28.54
N CYS A 10 15.29 21.55 -28.54
CA CYS A 10 14.15 20.94 -27.84
C CYS A 10 14.34 20.86 -26.33
N ILE A 11 15.58 20.93 -25.84
CA ILE A 11 15.89 21.00 -24.41
C ILE A 11 15.60 22.42 -23.88
N LEU A 12 15.82 23.46 -24.70
CA LEU A 12 15.42 24.85 -24.40
C LEU A 12 13.89 25.05 -24.49
N GLY A 13 13.22 24.46 -25.48
CA GLY A 13 11.78 24.65 -25.69
C GLY A 13 10.88 24.05 -24.60
N TRP A 14 11.31 22.96 -23.95
CA TRP A 14 10.52 22.29 -22.90
C TRP A 14 10.64 22.95 -21.51
N LEU A 15 11.74 23.66 -21.23
CA LEU A 15 11.95 24.35 -19.95
C LEU A 15 11.42 25.80 -19.96
N ILE A 16 11.38 26.47 -21.12
CA ILE A 16 10.88 27.85 -21.22
C ILE A 16 9.34 27.92 -21.09
N THR A 17 8.61 26.89 -21.53
CA THR A 17 7.14 26.81 -21.35
C THR A 17 6.69 26.64 -19.90
N PHE A 18 7.57 26.21 -18.99
CA PHE A 18 7.26 26.17 -17.55
C PHE A 18 7.55 27.49 -16.81
N SER A 19 8.23 28.47 -17.44
CA SER A 19 8.54 29.76 -16.80
C SER A 19 7.55 30.88 -17.12
N ALA A 20 6.53 30.62 -17.95
CA ALA A 20 5.50 31.59 -18.30
C ALA A 20 4.17 31.28 -17.58
N TYR A 21 4.17 31.24 -16.24
CA TYR A 21 2.97 31.59 -15.49
C TYR A 21 2.90 33.12 -15.43
N THR A 22 2.30 33.69 -16.48
CA THR A 22 1.83 35.08 -16.46
C THR A 22 0.87 35.25 -15.30
N GLN A 23 1.23 36.13 -14.36
CA GLN A 23 0.28 36.71 -13.42
C GLN A 23 -0.83 37.39 -14.23
N VAL A 24 -2.02 36.80 -14.25
CA VAL A 24 -3.23 37.48 -14.75
C VAL A 24 -3.83 38.21 -13.55
N PRO A 25 -3.98 39.55 -13.58
CA PRO A 25 -4.65 40.28 -12.52
C PRO A 25 -6.14 39.90 -12.51
N CYS A 26 -6.67 39.60 -11.33
CA CYS A 26 -8.11 39.41 -11.13
C CYS A 26 -8.81 40.76 -11.32
N GLU A 27 -9.33 41.02 -12.52
CA GLU A 27 -10.43 41.96 -12.71
C GLU A 27 -11.76 41.22 -12.58
N VAL A 28 -12.58 41.73 -11.68
CA VAL A 28 -13.94 41.28 -11.39
C VAL A 28 -14.85 41.87 -12.45
N GLU A 29 -15.41 41.05 -13.35
CA GLU A 29 -16.60 41.42 -14.10
C GLU A 29 -17.56 40.23 -14.24
N SER A 30 -18.79 40.50 -13.80
CA SER A 30 -19.94 39.63 -13.72
C SER A 30 -20.62 39.44 -15.08
N ALA A 31 -20.76 38.20 -15.57
CA ALA A 31 -21.87 37.81 -16.44
C ALA A 31 -21.97 36.27 -16.52
N GLY A 32 -23.17 35.74 -16.23
CA GLY A 32 -23.42 34.31 -16.08
C GLY A 32 -23.47 33.50 -17.39
N TYR A 33 -23.36 32.18 -17.26
CA TYR A 33 -24.39 31.20 -17.61
C TYR A 33 -23.94 29.78 -17.20
N ASP A 34 -24.91 29.01 -16.67
CA ASP A 34 -25.02 27.56 -16.46
C ASP A 34 -24.08 26.80 -15.49
N HIS A 35 -24.53 26.78 -14.23
CA HIS A 35 -24.25 25.75 -13.23
C HIS A 35 -25.06 24.46 -13.50
N ALA A 36 -24.39 23.41 -13.99
CA ALA A 36 -24.89 22.03 -13.93
C ALA A 36 -23.76 20.98 -13.92
N CYS A 37 -22.83 21.10 -12.99
CA CYS A 37 -21.99 20.00 -12.46
C CYS A 37 -21.15 20.58 -11.33
N MET A 38 -20.93 19.81 -10.26
CA MET A 38 -20.35 20.24 -8.97
C MET A 38 -21.40 20.73 -7.96
N GLN A 39 -22.33 19.85 -7.57
CA GLN A 39 -22.78 19.90 -6.18
C GLN A 39 -21.73 19.21 -5.34
N GLY A 40 -21.12 20.00 -4.46
CA GLY A 40 -20.10 19.53 -3.54
C GLY A 40 -20.63 18.40 -2.67
N VAL A 41 -19.84 17.33 -2.61
CA VAL A 41 -19.83 16.47 -1.44
C VAL A 41 -19.27 17.32 -0.30
N GLN A 42 -20.16 18.04 0.38
CA GLN A 42 -19.94 18.42 1.77
C GLN A 42 -19.49 17.16 2.51
N PRO A 43 -18.50 17.22 3.42
CA PRO A 43 -18.14 16.06 4.20
C PRO A 43 -19.41 15.57 4.87
N ILE A 44 -19.89 14.39 4.46
CA ILE A 44 -20.91 13.69 5.21
C ILE A 44 -20.21 13.39 6.53
N LYS A 45 -20.44 14.25 7.53
CA LYS A 45 -20.46 13.79 8.91
C LYS A 45 -21.51 12.70 8.90
N ARG A 46 -21.05 11.46 8.72
CA ARG A 46 -21.88 10.30 8.98
C ARG A 46 -22.16 10.45 10.46
N GLU A 47 -23.38 10.85 10.79
CA GLU A 47 -23.89 10.66 12.14
C GLU A 47 -23.63 9.19 12.43
N VAL A 48 -22.68 8.95 13.34
CA VAL A 48 -22.44 7.64 13.93
C VAL A 48 -23.82 7.15 14.31
N GLY A 49 -24.28 6.08 13.65
CA GLY A 49 -25.52 5.44 13.99
C GLY A 49 -25.44 5.12 15.47
N THR A 50 -26.18 5.88 16.26
CA THR A 50 -26.20 5.81 17.72
C THR A 50 -26.94 4.54 18.09
N ASN A 51 -26.25 3.42 18.03
CA ASN A 51 -26.73 2.19 18.63
C ASN A 51 -25.63 1.41 19.36
N THR A 52 -24.82 2.14 20.14
CA THR A 52 -24.34 1.67 21.43
C THR A 52 -23.88 2.87 22.23
N ALA A 53 -24.45 3.09 23.41
CA ALA A 53 -23.94 4.04 24.38
C ALA A 53 -22.54 3.58 24.82
N LEU A 54 -21.48 4.14 24.22
CA LEU A 54 -20.11 3.99 24.70
C LEU A 54 -19.68 5.30 25.37
N ARG A 55 -19.35 5.16 26.64
CA ARG A 55 -19.14 6.16 27.68
C ARG A 55 -17.66 6.58 27.73
N SER A 56 -17.40 7.64 28.52
CA SER A 56 -16.12 8.27 28.96
C SER A 56 -14.75 7.69 28.55
N ASP A 57 -13.73 8.56 28.46
CA ASP A 57 -12.31 8.25 28.17
C ASP A 57 -11.72 7.03 28.92
N THR A 58 -12.16 6.76 30.16
CA THR A 58 -11.78 5.57 30.94
C THR A 58 -12.20 4.23 30.32
N ASP A 59 -13.29 4.21 29.54
CA ASP A 59 -13.75 3.02 28.84
C ASP A 59 -12.83 2.71 27.65
N TYR A 60 -12.28 3.72 26.97
CA TYR A 60 -11.34 3.51 25.86
C TYR A 60 -9.99 2.95 26.32
N GLU A 61 -9.48 3.34 27.50
CA GLU A 61 -8.24 2.77 28.07
C GLU A 61 -8.39 1.30 28.47
N ALA A 62 -9.52 0.94 29.10
CA ALA A 62 -9.82 -0.46 29.47
C ALA A 62 -9.95 -1.36 28.24
N LEU A 63 -10.48 -0.82 27.13
CA LEU A 63 -10.54 -1.52 25.84
C LEU A 63 -9.16 -1.65 25.19
N GLY A 64 -8.31 -0.63 25.29
CA GLY A 64 -6.93 -0.69 24.78
C GLY A 64 -6.13 -1.86 25.38
N GLY A 65 -6.23 -2.11 26.68
CA GLY A 65 -5.56 -3.25 27.33
C GLY A 65 -6.03 -4.61 26.81
N TYR A 66 -7.33 -4.74 26.51
CA TYR A 66 -7.90 -5.98 25.97
C TYR A 66 -7.34 -6.29 24.58
N TYR A 67 -7.38 -5.32 23.65
CA TYR A 67 -6.86 -5.53 22.30
C TYR A 67 -5.36 -5.72 22.27
N GLN A 68 -4.61 -5.10 23.19
CA GLN A 68 -3.19 -5.37 23.36
C GLN A 68 -2.92 -6.82 23.76
N TYR A 69 -3.65 -7.35 24.74
CA TYR A 69 -3.54 -8.76 25.14
C TYR A 69 -3.86 -9.70 23.97
N VAL A 70 -5.00 -9.50 23.29
CA VAL A 70 -5.40 -10.35 22.16
C VAL A 70 -4.37 -10.29 21.02
N THR A 71 -3.88 -9.09 20.70
CA THR A 71 -2.83 -8.91 19.69
C THR A 71 -1.55 -9.66 20.09
N GLN A 72 -1.13 -9.60 21.35
CA GLN A 72 0.05 -10.32 21.84
C GLN A 72 -0.12 -11.84 21.74
N GLU A 73 -1.28 -12.38 22.10
CA GLU A 73 -1.54 -13.82 21.98
C GLU A 73 -1.50 -14.29 20.53
N PHE A 74 -2.09 -13.51 19.62
CA PHE A 74 -2.07 -13.82 18.18
C PHE A 74 -0.67 -13.64 17.56
N ARG A 75 0.14 -12.70 18.03
CA ARG A 75 1.53 -12.52 17.56
C ARG A 75 2.41 -13.73 17.81
N LYS A 76 2.15 -14.53 18.87
CA LYS A 76 2.95 -15.72 19.19
C LYS A 76 3.01 -16.75 18.05
N VAL A 77 2.05 -16.72 17.13
CA VAL A 77 1.98 -17.64 15.99
C VAL A 77 2.38 -17.01 14.66
N LEU A 78 2.69 -15.71 14.64
CA LEU A 78 3.12 -15.00 13.44
C LEU A 78 4.61 -15.18 13.16
N PRO A 79 5.03 -15.08 11.90
CA PRO A 79 6.43 -14.89 11.55
C PRO A 79 7.04 -13.67 12.27
N PRO A 80 8.27 -13.76 12.81
CA PRO A 80 8.93 -12.66 13.54
C PRO A 80 9.09 -11.36 12.74
N SER A 81 9.04 -11.42 11.41
CA SER A 81 9.19 -10.26 10.52
C SER A 81 7.94 -9.35 10.45
N LEU A 82 6.88 -9.64 11.22
CA LEU A 82 5.59 -8.95 11.17
C LEU A 82 5.22 -8.28 12.50
N ASP A 83 6.16 -8.17 13.44
CA ASP A 83 5.85 -7.84 14.85
C ASP A 83 5.28 -6.43 15.07
N ASP A 84 5.61 -5.43 14.24
CA ASP A 84 5.21 -4.04 14.49
C ASP A 84 3.99 -3.54 13.68
N ASP A 85 3.61 -4.27 12.62
CA ASP A 85 2.62 -3.82 11.63
C ASP A 85 1.28 -4.58 11.69
N VAL A 86 0.95 -5.18 12.83
CA VAL A 86 -0.27 -5.99 12.99
C VAL A 86 -1.27 -5.40 13.98
N ALA A 87 -2.55 -5.48 13.63
CA ALA A 87 -3.66 -4.98 14.42
C ALA A 87 -4.90 -5.86 14.28
N VAL A 88 -5.78 -5.81 15.28
CA VAL A 88 -7.08 -6.47 15.23
C VAL A 88 -8.03 -5.68 14.35
N VAL A 89 -8.74 -6.36 13.44
CA VAL A 89 -9.80 -5.76 12.60
C VAL A 89 -11.08 -5.64 13.43
N LEU A 90 -11.51 -4.41 13.70
CA LEU A 90 -12.72 -4.09 14.47
C LEU A 90 -13.88 -3.65 13.57
N ASP A 91 -14.12 -4.39 12.49
CA ASP A 91 -15.25 -4.16 11.60
C ASP A 91 -16.06 -5.46 11.45
N PRO A 92 -17.33 -5.51 11.92
CA PRO A 92 -18.19 -6.69 11.79
C PRO A 92 -18.44 -7.17 10.36
N GLU A 93 -18.32 -6.28 9.37
CA GLU A 93 -18.44 -6.62 7.94
C GLU A 93 -17.18 -7.33 7.43
N TYR A 94 -16.01 -6.97 7.95
CA TYR A 94 -14.70 -7.54 7.58
C TYR A 94 -14.12 -8.50 8.63
N ALA A 95 -14.94 -8.99 9.56
CA ALA A 95 -14.53 -9.96 10.57
C ALA A 95 -14.23 -11.36 9.99
N ARG A 96 -14.57 -11.60 8.72
CA ARG A 96 -14.31 -12.86 8.02
C ARG A 96 -13.63 -12.61 6.68
N PHE A 97 -12.66 -13.45 6.37
CA PHE A 97 -11.92 -13.40 5.11
C PHE A 97 -12.46 -14.47 4.15
N PRO A 98 -12.93 -14.08 2.95
CA PRO A 98 -13.26 -15.02 1.88
C PRO A 98 -11.96 -15.64 1.35
N TYR A 99 -11.60 -16.81 1.87
CA TYR A 99 -10.31 -17.43 1.56
C TYR A 99 -10.32 -18.22 0.26
N TRP A 100 -11.50 -18.51 -0.29
CA TRP A 100 -11.64 -19.12 -1.62
C TRP A 100 -11.41 -18.08 -2.72
N TYR A 101 -10.15 -17.66 -2.86
CA TYR A 101 -9.77 -16.46 -3.60
C TYR A 101 -9.73 -16.60 -5.13
N VAL A 102 -9.81 -17.82 -5.68
CA VAL A 102 -9.82 -18.10 -7.13
C VAL A 102 -10.76 -19.24 -7.48
N ASN A 103 -11.30 -19.24 -8.69
CA ASN A 103 -12.05 -20.38 -9.25
C ASN A 103 -11.17 -21.30 -10.12
N GLU A 104 -11.78 -22.33 -10.70
CA GLU A 104 -11.10 -23.31 -11.58
C GLU A 104 -10.47 -22.68 -12.83
N ASN A 105 -10.99 -21.53 -13.29
CA ASN A 105 -10.44 -20.77 -14.42
C ASN A 105 -9.36 -19.77 -13.99
N LEU A 106 -8.92 -19.81 -12.72
CA LEU A 106 -7.96 -18.87 -12.11
C LEU A 106 -8.44 -17.41 -12.11
N ILE A 107 -9.75 -17.18 -12.18
CA ILE A 107 -10.35 -15.85 -12.05
C ILE A 107 -10.52 -15.56 -10.56
N PHE A 108 -10.20 -14.32 -10.15
CA PHE A 108 -10.15 -13.94 -8.75
C PHE A 108 -11.55 -13.73 -8.17
N ASN A 109 -11.75 -14.09 -6.90
CA ASN A 109 -13.04 -13.95 -6.24
C ASN A 109 -13.31 -12.48 -5.87
N GLN A 110 -14.47 -11.95 -6.27
CA GLN A 110 -14.84 -10.55 -6.00
C GLN A 110 -14.86 -10.23 -4.50
N TYR A 111 -15.36 -11.11 -3.64
CA TYR A 111 -15.41 -10.84 -2.19
C TYR A 111 -14.01 -10.78 -1.60
N THR A 112 -13.10 -11.67 -2.03
CA THR A 112 -11.70 -11.58 -1.62
C THR A 112 -11.07 -10.29 -2.14
N TYR A 113 -11.34 -9.92 -3.39
CA TYR A 113 -10.82 -8.70 -4.00
C TYR A 113 -11.24 -7.46 -3.21
N GLU A 114 -12.54 -7.34 -2.90
CA GLU A 114 -13.08 -6.22 -2.12
C GLU A 114 -12.39 -6.14 -0.76
N TYR A 115 -12.19 -7.26 -0.08
CA TYR A 115 -11.48 -7.32 1.20
C TYR A 115 -10.04 -6.80 1.08
N VAL A 116 -9.25 -7.34 0.14
CA VAL A 116 -7.80 -7.03 0.05
C VAL A 116 -7.53 -5.64 -0.54
N SER A 117 -8.48 -5.08 -1.28
CA SER A 117 -8.38 -3.74 -1.89
C SER A 117 -8.90 -2.61 -0.99
N SER A 118 -9.41 -2.94 0.20
CA SER A 118 -9.77 -1.96 1.22
C SER A 118 -8.56 -1.20 1.74
N ARG A 119 -8.79 0.06 2.08
CA ARG A 119 -7.83 0.90 2.80
C ARG A 119 -7.96 0.62 4.29
N VAL A 120 -6.81 0.55 4.96
CA VAL A 120 -6.75 0.38 6.41
C VAL A 120 -6.78 1.75 7.09
N LEU A 121 -7.69 1.87 8.06
CA LEU A 121 -7.95 3.07 8.85
C LEU A 121 -7.69 2.76 10.34
N PRO A 122 -7.34 3.76 11.17
CA PRO A 122 -7.32 3.58 12.62
C PRO A 122 -8.72 3.23 13.12
N GLY A 123 -8.82 2.19 13.93
CA GLY A 123 -10.08 1.84 14.58
C GLY A 123 -10.44 2.79 15.72
N PRO A 124 -11.66 2.66 16.28
CA PRO A 124 -12.14 3.51 17.37
C PRO A 124 -11.41 3.22 18.70
N VAL A 125 -10.63 2.14 18.78
CA VAL A 125 -9.84 1.76 19.95
C VAL A 125 -8.36 1.67 19.56
N LEU A 126 -7.48 2.12 20.45
CA LEU A 126 -6.04 2.04 20.20
C LEU A 126 -5.60 0.59 19.97
N GLY A 127 -4.82 0.36 18.90
CA GLY A 127 -4.34 -0.97 18.52
C GLY A 127 -5.31 -1.77 17.64
N THR A 128 -6.44 -1.18 17.23
CA THR A 128 -7.35 -1.78 16.25
C THR A 128 -7.37 -1.01 14.94
N VAL A 129 -7.86 -1.67 13.89
CA VAL A 129 -8.05 -1.10 12.57
C VAL A 129 -9.48 -1.31 12.08
N GLU A 130 -9.92 -0.42 11.20
CA GLU A 130 -11.11 -0.58 10.38
C GLU A 130 -10.71 -0.66 8.91
N LEU A 131 -11.54 -1.30 8.09
CA LEU A 131 -11.34 -1.37 6.65
C LEU A 131 -12.36 -0.47 5.96
N SER A 132 -11.92 0.27 4.94
CA SER A 132 -12.85 0.95 4.06
C SER A 132 -13.64 -0.05 3.21
N GLU A 133 -14.62 0.44 2.45
CA GLU A 133 -15.20 -0.32 1.34
C GLU A 133 -14.14 -0.80 0.33
N GLY A 134 -14.49 -1.85 -0.42
CA GLY A 134 -13.65 -2.41 -1.47
C GLY A 134 -13.21 -1.37 -2.49
N ASN A 135 -12.00 -1.53 -3.04
CA ASN A 135 -11.25 -0.54 -3.83
C ASN A 135 -10.86 0.75 -3.09
N GLY A 136 -11.18 0.91 -1.80
CA GLY A 136 -10.89 2.15 -1.09
C GLY A 136 -9.40 2.51 -1.06
N PHE A 137 -8.49 1.52 -0.99
CA PHE A 137 -7.06 1.79 -1.09
C PHE A 137 -6.66 2.21 -2.49
N THR A 138 -7.08 1.45 -3.50
CA THR A 138 -6.78 1.72 -4.91
C THR A 138 -7.21 3.13 -5.32
N ASN A 139 -8.41 3.55 -4.90
CA ASN A 139 -8.92 4.89 -5.20
C ASN A 139 -8.10 5.99 -4.51
N ALA A 140 -7.78 5.80 -3.22
CA ALA A 140 -6.92 6.72 -2.49
C ALA A 140 -5.51 6.78 -3.11
N TYR A 141 -4.97 5.64 -3.55
CA TYR A 141 -3.68 5.53 -4.21
C TYR A 141 -3.62 6.33 -5.51
N ILE A 142 -4.63 6.21 -6.37
CA ILE A 142 -4.77 6.99 -7.60
C ILE A 142 -4.83 8.50 -7.27
N GLN A 143 -5.58 8.89 -6.24
CA GLN A 143 -5.66 10.29 -5.79
C GLN A 143 -4.30 10.82 -5.35
N VAL A 144 -3.52 10.05 -4.59
CA VAL A 144 -2.19 10.46 -4.14
C VAL A 144 -1.22 10.58 -5.30
N LEU A 145 -1.16 9.58 -6.19
CA LEU A 145 -0.25 9.60 -7.34
C LEU A 145 -0.57 10.75 -8.31
N SER A 146 -1.86 11.00 -8.58
CA SER A 146 -2.26 12.13 -9.45
C SER A 146 -1.89 13.50 -8.86
N GLY A 147 -1.77 13.60 -7.53
CA GLY A 147 -1.29 14.78 -6.82
C GLY A 147 0.23 14.84 -6.62
N THR A 148 0.99 13.90 -7.16
CA THR A 148 2.45 13.80 -6.99
C THR A 148 3.19 14.21 -8.27
N THR A 149 4.36 14.80 -8.13
CA THR A 149 5.26 15.12 -9.25
C THR A 149 6.71 14.90 -8.87
N TYR A 150 7.58 14.63 -9.84
CA TYR A 150 9.02 14.62 -9.62
C TYR A 150 9.61 15.97 -10.02
N HIS A 151 10.37 16.61 -9.13
CA HIS A 151 11.04 17.87 -9.45
C HIS A 151 12.49 17.91 -8.99
N LEU A 152 13.26 18.76 -9.67
CA LEU A 152 14.63 19.10 -9.28
C LEU A 152 14.61 20.26 -8.27
N SER A 153 15.45 20.21 -7.25
CA SER A 153 15.66 21.35 -6.35
C SER A 153 16.11 22.60 -7.11
N ILE A 154 15.83 23.79 -6.56
CA ILE A 154 16.21 25.09 -7.16
C ILE A 154 17.73 25.15 -7.44
N TRP A 155 18.54 24.60 -6.54
CA TRP A 155 19.99 24.51 -6.73
C TRP A 155 20.36 23.65 -7.94
N GLN A 156 19.73 22.46 -8.11
CA GLN A 156 19.98 21.60 -9.27
C GLN A 156 19.47 22.22 -10.56
N GLN A 157 18.31 22.89 -10.55
CA GLN A 157 17.80 23.62 -11.71
C GLN A 157 18.77 24.71 -12.16
N THR A 158 19.31 25.48 -11.20
CA THR A 158 20.29 26.54 -11.46
C THR A 158 21.59 25.97 -12.00
N LEU A 159 22.10 24.90 -11.37
CA LEU A 159 23.30 24.21 -11.82
C LEU A 159 23.13 23.64 -13.23
N LEU A 160 22.00 23.01 -13.52
CA LEU A 160 21.68 22.48 -14.84
C LEU A 160 21.66 23.59 -15.91
N SER A 161 21.02 24.73 -15.61
CA SER A 161 21.01 25.90 -16.50
C SER A 161 22.42 26.44 -16.75
N GLN A 162 23.27 26.52 -15.71
CA GLN A 162 24.66 26.94 -15.86
C GLN A 162 25.48 25.95 -16.71
N GLN A 163 25.33 24.65 -16.46
CA GLN A 163 26.01 23.60 -17.23
C GLN A 163 25.57 23.58 -18.69
N GLN A 164 24.29 23.84 -18.99
CA GLN A 164 23.80 23.99 -20.35
C GLN A 164 24.45 25.19 -21.08
N LYS A 165 24.55 26.35 -20.42
CA LYS A 165 25.28 27.51 -20.97
C LYS A 165 26.75 27.20 -21.23
N SER A 166 27.42 26.47 -20.33
CA SER A 166 28.80 26.04 -20.53
C SER A 166 28.94 25.04 -21.68
N LEU A 167 27.96 24.14 -21.89
CA LEU A 167 27.95 23.26 -23.06
C LEU A 167 27.83 24.04 -24.38
N GLU A 168 26.98 25.06 -24.44
CA GLU A 168 26.86 25.93 -25.61
C GLU A 168 28.18 26.67 -25.90
N GLN A 169 28.84 27.20 -24.86
CA GLN A 169 30.15 27.84 -25.00
C GLN A 169 31.22 26.87 -25.51
N LEU A 170 31.28 25.66 -24.96
CA LEU A 170 32.22 24.62 -25.39
C LEU A 170 31.94 24.16 -26.81
N SER A 171 30.68 23.97 -27.19
CA SER A 171 30.25 23.67 -28.56
C SER A 171 30.77 24.72 -29.54
N ASN A 172 30.56 26.01 -29.24
CA ASN A 172 31.04 27.10 -30.07
C ASN A 172 32.57 27.13 -30.14
N ASN A 173 33.26 26.88 -29.03
CA ASN A 173 34.71 26.89 -28.97
C ASN A 173 35.33 25.72 -29.77
N ILE A 174 34.69 24.54 -29.76
CA ILE A 174 35.09 23.40 -30.59
C ILE A 174 35.01 23.75 -32.07
N VAL A 175 33.86 24.29 -32.52
CA VAL A 175 33.67 24.69 -33.91
C VAL A 175 34.66 25.80 -34.30
N GLN A 176 34.82 26.83 -33.48
CA GLN A 176 35.75 27.93 -33.76
C GLN A 176 37.21 27.45 -33.83
N THR A 177 37.63 26.62 -32.90
CA THR A 177 38.99 26.06 -32.90
C THR A 177 39.22 25.19 -34.12
N TYR A 178 38.22 24.38 -34.52
CA TYR A 178 38.31 23.60 -35.74
C TYR A 178 38.44 24.51 -36.97
N GLU A 179 37.61 25.55 -37.08
CA GLU A 179 37.62 26.49 -38.20
C GLU A 179 38.91 27.34 -38.26
N GLN A 180 39.55 27.60 -37.12
CA GLN A 180 40.85 28.27 -37.06
C GLN A 180 41.98 27.40 -37.61
N ILE A 181 41.90 26.08 -37.41
CA ILE A 181 42.95 25.12 -37.82
C ILE A 181 42.73 24.68 -39.28
N TYR A 182 41.49 24.35 -39.66
CA TYR A 182 41.15 23.70 -40.93
C TYR A 182 40.34 24.58 -41.90
N GLY A 183 39.98 25.80 -41.50
CA GLY A 183 39.14 26.70 -42.28
C GLY A 183 37.64 26.56 -41.99
N VAL A 184 36.88 27.57 -42.44
CA VAL A 184 35.43 27.68 -42.19
C VAL A 184 34.69 26.44 -42.73
N ILE A 185 33.81 25.87 -41.90
CA ILE A 185 32.90 24.79 -42.31
C ILE A 185 31.79 25.40 -43.16
N THR A 186 31.72 24.99 -44.42
CA THR A 186 30.75 25.46 -45.42
C THR A 186 29.57 24.50 -45.60
N ASP A 187 28.44 25.00 -46.09
CA ASP A 187 27.26 24.17 -46.38
C ASP A 187 27.58 23.08 -47.42
N ALA A 188 28.42 23.38 -48.41
CA ALA A 188 28.87 22.40 -49.41
C ALA A 188 29.67 21.25 -48.77
N GLN A 189 30.45 21.51 -47.72
CA GLN A 189 31.13 20.46 -46.96
C GLN A 189 30.16 19.61 -46.15
N ILE A 190 29.13 20.22 -45.56
CA ILE A 190 28.07 19.49 -44.84
C ILE A 190 27.27 18.61 -45.81
N GLU A 191 26.94 19.10 -47.01
CA GLU A 191 26.26 18.34 -48.05
C GLU A 191 27.12 17.17 -48.57
N SER A 192 28.41 17.41 -48.76
CA SER A 192 29.37 16.36 -49.14
C SER A 192 29.49 15.29 -48.05
N ALA A 193 29.55 15.70 -46.78
CA ALA A 193 29.59 14.77 -45.65
C ALA A 193 28.29 13.96 -45.52
N ASN A 194 27.12 14.58 -45.69
CA ASN A 194 25.83 13.88 -45.74
C ASN A 194 25.76 12.85 -46.88
N THR A 195 26.30 13.21 -48.05
CA THR A 195 26.39 12.27 -49.18
C THR A 195 27.24 11.05 -48.81
N ALA A 196 28.41 11.27 -48.21
CA ALA A 196 29.29 10.19 -47.76
C ALA A 196 28.68 9.29 -46.68
N LEU A 197 27.73 9.80 -45.89
CA LEU A 197 27.10 9.05 -44.80
C LEU A 197 25.70 8.50 -45.13
N THR A 198 25.23 8.68 -46.36
CA THR A 198 23.87 8.31 -46.77
C THR A 198 23.60 6.82 -46.58
N GLU A 199 24.56 5.96 -46.91
CA GLU A 199 24.42 4.50 -46.79
C GLU A 199 24.23 4.03 -45.34
N PHE A 200 24.73 4.80 -44.38
CA PHE A 200 24.60 4.52 -42.95
C PHE A 200 23.35 5.18 -42.32
N GLN A 201 22.56 5.92 -43.11
CA GLN A 201 21.37 6.65 -42.66
C GLN A 201 21.69 7.65 -41.53
N VAL A 202 22.87 8.28 -41.59
CA VAL A 202 23.33 9.27 -40.63
C VAL A 202 23.29 10.65 -41.29
N GLY A 203 22.62 11.61 -40.63
CA GLY A 203 22.50 12.99 -41.09
C GLY A 203 23.29 13.97 -40.22
N ILE A 204 23.88 14.97 -40.87
CA ILE A 204 24.62 16.10 -40.28
C ILE A 204 23.80 17.36 -40.56
N SER A 205 23.45 18.08 -39.50
CA SER A 205 22.62 19.29 -39.61
C SER A 205 23.29 20.54 -39.06
N THR A 206 24.32 20.39 -38.23
CA THR A 206 25.05 21.50 -37.62
C THR A 206 26.55 21.39 -37.86
N LYS A 207 27.27 22.51 -37.69
CA LYS A 207 28.75 22.51 -37.71
C LYS A 207 29.35 21.62 -36.63
N LEU A 208 28.69 21.53 -35.46
CA LEU A 208 29.12 20.64 -34.39
C LEU A 208 28.94 19.17 -34.79
N ASP A 209 27.83 18.81 -35.44
CA ASP A 209 27.61 17.46 -35.98
C ASP A 209 28.65 17.12 -37.04
N PHE A 210 29.05 18.09 -37.87
CA PHE A 210 30.11 17.90 -38.85
C PHE A 210 31.42 17.53 -38.15
N VAL A 211 31.78 18.22 -37.06
CA VAL A 211 32.99 17.91 -36.29
C VAL A 211 32.89 16.55 -35.58
N PHE A 212 31.81 16.28 -34.84
CA PHE A 212 31.72 15.04 -34.06
C PHE A 212 31.43 13.81 -34.91
N THR A 213 30.49 13.89 -35.85
CA THR A 213 30.02 12.72 -36.61
C THR A 213 30.91 12.44 -37.82
N TYR A 214 31.27 13.47 -38.59
CA TYR A 214 32.06 13.28 -39.82
C TYR A 214 33.55 13.33 -39.56
N VAL A 215 34.05 14.40 -38.93
CA VAL A 215 35.51 14.54 -38.73
C VAL A 215 36.01 13.50 -37.72
N ILE A 216 35.49 13.51 -36.50
CA ILE A 216 35.97 12.63 -35.41
C ILE A 216 35.43 11.21 -35.60
N GLY A 217 34.11 11.09 -35.75
CA GLY A 217 33.41 9.82 -35.78
C GLY A 217 33.60 9.01 -37.05
N TYR A 218 34.00 9.62 -38.17
CA TYR A 218 34.14 8.92 -39.45
C TYR A 218 35.58 8.97 -39.98
N LEU A 219 36.14 10.15 -40.21
CA LEU A 219 37.47 10.31 -40.80
C LEU A 219 38.60 9.95 -39.81
N TRP A 220 38.68 10.63 -38.66
CA TRP A 220 39.79 10.44 -37.71
C TRP A 220 39.78 9.07 -37.04
N SER A 221 38.61 8.45 -36.94
CA SER A 221 38.47 7.08 -36.43
C SER A 221 38.74 5.98 -37.48
N ALA A 222 39.13 6.36 -38.71
CA ALA A 222 39.38 5.47 -39.86
C ALA A 222 38.17 4.61 -40.27
N ARG A 223 36.95 5.02 -39.93
CA ARG A 223 35.73 4.26 -40.27
C ARG A 223 35.45 4.33 -41.77
N ASP A 224 35.80 5.43 -42.42
CA ASP A 224 35.75 5.60 -43.88
C ASP A 224 36.62 4.57 -44.61
N GLN A 225 37.87 4.38 -44.15
CA GLN A 225 38.80 3.40 -44.73
C GLN A 225 38.36 1.95 -44.49
N GLN A 226 37.59 1.72 -43.42
CA GLN A 226 37.07 0.40 -43.04
C GLN A 226 35.68 0.11 -43.62
N ASN A 227 35.07 1.08 -44.31
CA ASN A 227 33.69 1.01 -44.80
C ASN A 227 32.68 0.68 -43.68
N LEU A 228 32.84 1.33 -42.53
CA LEU A 228 31.99 1.16 -41.35
C LEU A 228 31.24 2.44 -41.03
N ALA A 229 30.08 2.29 -40.38
CA ALA A 229 29.33 3.44 -39.89
C ALA A 229 30.18 4.30 -38.93
N PRO A 230 29.96 5.63 -38.91
CA PRO A 230 30.65 6.52 -37.97
C PRO A 230 30.44 6.07 -36.52
N LEU A 231 31.43 6.33 -35.66
CA LEU A 231 31.21 6.26 -34.22
C LEU A 231 30.09 7.23 -33.84
N SER A 232 29.03 6.71 -33.23
CA SER A 232 27.94 7.53 -32.76
C SER A 232 28.40 8.48 -31.66
N PHE A 233 27.71 9.60 -31.49
CA PHE A 233 28.01 10.54 -30.41
C PHE A 233 28.01 9.85 -29.03
N THR A 234 27.05 8.95 -28.78
CA THR A 234 27.01 8.14 -27.55
C THR A 234 28.22 7.22 -27.42
N GLN A 235 28.73 6.63 -28.51
CA GLN A 235 29.96 5.85 -28.46
C GLN A 235 31.14 6.74 -28.09
N LEU A 236 31.31 7.89 -28.78
CA LEU A 236 32.40 8.85 -28.55
C LEU A 236 32.47 9.33 -27.09
N VAL A 237 31.32 9.69 -26.52
CA VAL A 237 31.21 10.17 -25.13
C VAL A 237 31.62 9.09 -24.12
N ASN A 238 31.36 7.82 -24.40
CA ASN A 238 31.62 6.70 -23.49
C ASN A 238 32.99 6.02 -23.71
N LEU A 239 33.83 6.54 -24.61
CA LEU A 239 35.16 5.97 -24.83
C LEU A 239 36.07 6.25 -23.62
N PRO A 240 36.69 5.22 -23.01
CA PRO A 240 37.61 5.42 -21.88
C PRO A 240 38.85 6.25 -22.24
N ASN A 241 39.26 6.22 -23.51
CA ASN A 241 40.39 6.99 -24.03
C ASN A 241 40.15 7.32 -25.49
N LEU A 242 39.62 8.52 -25.76
CA LEU A 242 39.27 8.99 -27.10
C LEU A 242 40.44 8.86 -28.10
N ILE A 243 41.66 9.20 -27.69
CA ILE A 243 42.85 9.22 -28.58
C ILE A 243 43.12 7.84 -29.19
N ARG A 244 42.93 6.75 -28.43
CA ARG A 244 43.16 5.38 -28.93
C ARG A 244 42.24 4.98 -30.08
N TYR A 245 41.12 5.68 -30.25
CA TYR A 245 40.12 5.41 -31.27
C TYR A 245 40.17 6.41 -32.43
N LEU A 246 41.21 7.25 -32.49
CA LEU A 246 41.40 8.26 -33.52
C LEU A 246 42.76 8.09 -34.23
N PRO A 247 43.02 6.95 -34.90
CA PRO A 247 44.31 6.66 -35.54
C PRO A 247 44.68 7.63 -36.67
N GLU A 248 43.69 8.19 -37.35
CA GLU A 248 43.88 9.10 -38.49
C GLU A 248 43.76 10.58 -38.07
N MET A 249 43.82 10.87 -36.76
CA MET A 249 43.81 12.25 -36.29
C MET A 249 45.12 12.95 -36.67
N PRO A 250 45.08 14.07 -37.41
CA PRO A 250 46.26 14.90 -37.66
C PRO A 250 46.81 15.48 -36.35
N SER A 251 48.11 15.81 -36.33
CA SER A 251 48.79 16.37 -35.13
C SER A 251 48.07 17.59 -34.56
N ASP A 252 47.61 18.47 -35.44
CA ASP A 252 46.99 19.74 -35.05
C ASP A 252 45.56 19.51 -34.52
N GLY A 253 44.96 18.35 -34.83
CA GLY A 253 43.69 17.90 -34.27
C GLY A 253 43.76 17.65 -32.76
N ALA A 254 44.96 17.38 -32.21
CA ALA A 254 45.15 17.19 -30.78
C ALA A 254 44.79 18.44 -29.95
N ILE A 255 44.81 19.64 -30.56
CA ILE A 255 44.43 20.91 -29.91
C ILE A 255 42.94 20.92 -29.51
N LEU A 256 42.09 20.20 -30.23
CA LEU A 256 40.64 20.13 -29.94
C LEU A 256 40.31 19.20 -28.76
N LEU A 257 41.17 18.23 -28.46
CA LEU A 257 40.87 17.14 -27.51
C LEU A 257 40.53 17.61 -26.08
N PRO A 258 41.22 18.61 -25.49
CA PRO A 258 40.85 19.09 -24.14
C PRO A 258 39.42 19.63 -24.09
N THR A 259 39.04 20.47 -25.06
CA THR A 259 37.70 21.08 -25.14
C THR A 259 36.63 20.02 -25.41
N ILE A 260 36.92 19.06 -26.30
CA ILE A 260 36.02 17.92 -26.60
C ILE A 260 35.81 17.06 -25.36
N THR A 261 36.88 16.73 -24.64
CA THR A 261 36.81 15.88 -23.44
C THR A 261 35.99 16.58 -22.34
N LEU A 262 36.18 17.88 -22.16
CA LEU A 262 35.37 18.68 -21.23
C LEU A 262 33.90 18.73 -21.66
N TYR A 263 33.64 18.88 -22.96
CA TYR A 263 32.30 18.84 -23.52
C TYR A 263 31.61 17.50 -23.26
N PHE A 264 32.27 16.37 -23.51
CA PHE A 264 31.73 15.02 -23.25
C PHE A 264 31.43 14.79 -21.77
N HIS A 265 32.33 15.21 -20.87
CA HIS A 265 32.13 15.09 -19.43
C HIS A 265 30.92 15.90 -18.96
N LEU A 266 30.80 17.15 -19.40
CA LEU A 266 29.69 18.01 -19.03
C LEU A 266 28.37 17.54 -19.65
N TYR A 267 28.41 17.05 -20.90
CA TYR A 267 27.25 16.51 -21.59
C TYR A 267 26.70 15.30 -20.83
N SER A 268 27.58 14.39 -20.41
CA SER A 268 27.19 13.19 -19.65
C SER A 268 26.49 13.54 -18.33
N ARG A 269 26.96 14.59 -17.63
CA ARG A 269 26.33 15.08 -16.39
C ARG A 269 24.94 15.67 -16.64
N VAL A 270 24.81 16.55 -17.63
CA VAL A 270 23.52 17.15 -17.99
C VAL A 270 22.54 16.07 -18.44
N LYS A 271 23.00 15.12 -19.26
CA LYS A 271 22.19 13.98 -19.71
C LYS A 271 21.72 13.14 -18.52
N ALA A 272 22.59 12.79 -17.57
CA ALA A 272 22.21 11.98 -16.41
C ALA A 272 21.11 12.64 -15.55
N VAL A 273 21.15 13.96 -15.38
CA VAL A 273 20.10 14.71 -14.65
C VAL A 273 18.77 14.68 -15.43
N ASN A 274 18.81 14.92 -16.74
CA ASN A 274 17.62 14.88 -17.59
C ASN A 274 17.03 13.45 -17.68
N ASP A 275 17.87 12.43 -17.82
CA ASP A 275 17.46 11.03 -17.82
C ASP A 275 16.77 10.69 -16.49
N THR A 276 17.32 11.15 -15.36
CA THR A 276 16.72 10.93 -14.02
C THR A 276 15.36 11.59 -13.91
N LEU A 277 15.21 12.84 -14.38
CA LEU A 277 13.93 13.53 -14.42
C LEU A 277 12.92 12.77 -15.28
N GLN A 278 13.31 12.41 -16.51
CA GLN A 278 12.43 11.71 -17.44
C GLN A 278 12.01 10.33 -16.92
N VAL A 279 12.95 9.53 -16.40
CA VAL A 279 12.67 8.18 -15.89
C VAL A 279 11.71 8.24 -14.70
N ASN A 280 11.94 9.14 -13.74
CA ASN A 280 11.09 9.23 -12.54
C ASN A 280 9.70 9.79 -12.83
N THR A 281 9.59 10.77 -13.75
CA THR A 281 8.29 11.27 -14.23
C THR A 281 7.55 10.16 -14.98
N ASN A 282 8.19 9.49 -15.93
CA ASN A 282 7.57 8.40 -16.69
C ASN A 282 7.14 7.23 -15.80
N ALA A 283 7.95 6.87 -14.80
CA ALA A 283 7.60 5.82 -13.84
C ALA A 283 6.32 6.15 -13.07
N LEU A 284 6.18 7.40 -12.62
CA LEU A 284 4.98 7.88 -11.94
C LEU A 284 3.75 7.87 -12.87
N GLU A 285 3.88 8.41 -14.08
CA GLU A 285 2.81 8.43 -15.08
C GLU A 285 2.36 7.02 -15.47
N GLN A 286 3.30 6.11 -15.71
CA GLN A 286 2.99 4.71 -16.04
C GLN A 286 2.31 4.00 -14.88
N THR A 287 2.79 4.18 -13.65
CA THR A 287 2.17 3.57 -12.46
C THR A 287 0.73 4.08 -12.28
N LEU A 288 0.52 5.40 -12.39
CA LEU A 288 -0.80 6.00 -12.32
C LEU A 288 -1.74 5.46 -13.41
N ASN A 289 -1.25 5.40 -14.65
CA ASN A 289 -2.00 4.84 -15.77
C ASN A 289 -2.34 3.36 -15.56
N ASN A 290 -1.41 2.56 -15.01
CA ASN A 290 -1.65 1.14 -14.74
C ASN A 290 -2.69 0.92 -13.64
N ALA A 291 -2.74 1.80 -12.63
CA ALA A 291 -3.77 1.78 -11.59
C ALA A 291 -5.15 2.24 -12.12
N GLN A 292 -5.20 3.26 -12.98
CA GLN A 292 -6.45 3.79 -13.55
C GLN A 292 -7.02 2.92 -14.68
N HIS A 293 -6.14 2.28 -15.45
CA HIS A 293 -6.46 1.51 -16.65
C HIS A 293 -5.76 0.14 -16.60
N PRO A 294 -6.19 -0.75 -15.68
CA PRO A 294 -5.63 -2.09 -15.57
C PRO A 294 -5.93 -2.92 -16.84
N THR A 295 -4.93 -3.69 -17.24
CA THR A 295 -4.91 -4.62 -18.38
C THR A 295 -4.15 -5.88 -17.95
N HIS A 296 -4.37 -7.02 -18.59
CA HIS A 296 -3.57 -8.22 -18.30
C HIS A 296 -2.05 -7.98 -18.43
N ALA A 297 -1.63 -7.11 -19.36
CA ALA A 297 -0.22 -6.81 -19.59
C ALA A 297 0.42 -5.97 -18.47
N ASN A 298 -0.36 -5.16 -17.76
CA ASN A 298 0.14 -4.29 -16.70
C ASN A 298 -0.23 -4.76 -15.28
N GLY A 299 -0.72 -5.99 -15.14
CA GLY A 299 -1.03 -6.60 -13.84
C GLY A 299 -2.48 -6.41 -13.39
N GLY A 300 -3.40 -6.15 -14.31
CA GLY A 300 -4.83 -6.21 -14.05
C GLY A 300 -5.35 -7.65 -13.91
N VAL A 301 -6.36 -7.84 -13.05
CA VAL A 301 -7.02 -9.11 -12.79
C VAL A 301 -8.50 -9.04 -13.15
N GLU A 302 -9.04 -10.17 -13.60
CA GLU A 302 -10.46 -10.40 -13.72
C GLU A 302 -11.01 -10.89 -12.37
N VAL A 303 -12.26 -10.52 -12.11
CA VAL A 303 -12.97 -10.89 -10.90
C VAL A 303 -14.31 -11.53 -11.25
N PHE A 304 -14.72 -12.54 -10.49
CA PHE A 304 -16.05 -13.16 -10.62
C PHE A 304 -16.87 -12.97 -9.34
N ASP A 305 -18.18 -12.79 -9.51
CA ASP A 305 -19.13 -12.76 -8.40
C ASP A 305 -19.34 -14.19 -7.87
N PRO A 306 -18.99 -14.48 -6.59
CA PRO A 306 -19.10 -15.82 -6.03
C PRO A 306 -20.54 -16.29 -5.81
N VAL A 307 -21.54 -15.41 -5.96
CA VAL A 307 -22.96 -15.77 -5.83
C VAL A 307 -23.52 -16.38 -7.11
N ASN A 308 -23.14 -15.82 -8.26
CA ASN A 308 -23.74 -16.20 -9.55
C ASN A 308 -22.71 -16.62 -10.61
N GLY A 309 -21.41 -16.57 -10.29
CA GLY A 309 -20.31 -16.96 -11.18
C GLY A 309 -20.02 -15.96 -12.30
N LYS A 310 -20.67 -14.79 -12.34
CA LYS A 310 -20.51 -13.81 -13.42
C LYS A 310 -19.15 -13.10 -13.30
N VAL A 311 -18.40 -13.13 -14.40
CA VAL A 311 -17.13 -12.39 -14.52
C VAL A 311 -17.41 -10.91 -14.83
N SER A 312 -16.73 -10.02 -14.11
CA SER A 312 -16.75 -8.57 -14.38
C SER A 312 -16.13 -8.29 -15.75
N PRO A 313 -16.74 -7.41 -16.58
CA PRO A 313 -16.16 -7.01 -17.86
C PRO A 313 -14.95 -6.06 -17.68
N ASN A 314 -14.80 -5.46 -16.49
CA ASN A 314 -13.72 -4.52 -16.20
C ASN A 314 -12.64 -5.24 -15.40
N LEU A 315 -11.39 -5.08 -15.84
CA LEU A 315 -10.23 -5.50 -15.06
C LEU A 315 -10.04 -4.53 -13.89
N LEU A 316 -9.48 -5.06 -12.82
CA LEU A 316 -9.13 -4.30 -11.62
C LEU A 316 -7.63 -4.43 -11.33
N PRO A 317 -7.01 -3.49 -10.61
CA PRO A 317 -5.59 -3.60 -10.26
C PRO A 317 -5.29 -4.88 -9.47
N GLY A 318 -4.31 -5.66 -9.94
CA GLY A 318 -4.08 -7.02 -9.44
C GLY A 318 -3.51 -7.11 -8.03
N TYR A 319 -4.12 -8.00 -7.26
CA TYR A 319 -3.58 -8.52 -6.00
C TYR A 319 -3.29 -10.02 -6.18
N ALA A 320 -2.34 -10.53 -5.39
CA ALA A 320 -2.03 -11.95 -5.34
C ALA A 320 -2.05 -12.45 -3.89
N ILE A 321 -2.55 -13.66 -3.71
CA ILE A 321 -2.49 -14.36 -2.42
C ILE A 321 -1.25 -15.24 -2.42
N GLY A 322 -0.43 -15.10 -1.38
CA GLY A 322 0.88 -15.75 -1.27
C GLY A 322 0.86 -17.26 -1.03
N LEU A 323 -0.32 -17.86 -0.93
CA LEU A 323 -0.54 -19.26 -0.62
C LEU A 323 -1.54 -19.85 -1.61
N SER A 324 -1.37 -21.11 -1.95
CA SER A 324 -2.37 -21.87 -2.69
C SER A 324 -3.62 -22.14 -1.85
N LEU A 325 -4.77 -22.33 -2.51
CA LEU A 325 -6.00 -22.75 -1.83
C LEU A 325 -5.81 -24.03 -1.01
N ALA A 326 -5.04 -25.00 -1.53
CA ALA A 326 -4.76 -26.25 -0.83
C ALA A 326 -3.97 -26.03 0.47
N GLU A 327 -2.99 -25.13 0.47
CA GLU A 327 -2.23 -24.79 1.69
C GLU A 327 -3.12 -24.16 2.76
N ILE A 328 -4.00 -23.24 2.34
CA ILE A 328 -4.97 -22.60 3.25
C ILE A 328 -5.89 -23.66 3.85
N GLN A 329 -6.51 -24.50 3.03
CA GLN A 329 -7.44 -25.54 3.48
C GLN A 329 -6.79 -26.56 4.40
N ASN A 330 -5.58 -27.01 4.07
CA ASN A 330 -4.83 -27.97 4.89
C ASN A 330 -4.51 -27.37 6.26
N ALA A 331 -4.08 -26.11 6.32
CA ALA A 331 -3.76 -25.46 7.60
C ALA A 331 -5.01 -25.14 8.43
N LEU A 332 -6.12 -24.76 7.81
CA LEU A 332 -7.41 -24.63 8.49
C LEU A 332 -7.93 -25.99 8.99
N SER A 333 -7.62 -27.09 8.31
CA SER A 333 -8.05 -28.44 8.76
C SER A 333 -7.13 -29.04 9.84
N ASP A 334 -5.97 -28.45 10.10
CA ASP A 334 -4.95 -28.95 11.01
C ASP A 334 -5.29 -28.62 12.48
N LYS A 335 -5.85 -29.61 13.19
CA LYS A 335 -6.23 -29.49 14.60
C LYS A 335 -5.05 -29.33 15.57
N SER A 336 -3.81 -29.54 15.12
CA SER A 336 -2.61 -29.32 15.96
C SER A 336 -2.24 -27.84 16.07
N ARG A 337 -2.74 -27.00 15.16
CA ARG A 337 -2.55 -25.55 15.18
C ARG A 337 -3.58 -24.92 16.07
N VAL A 338 -3.18 -24.54 17.28
CA VAL A 338 -4.08 -24.03 18.30
C VAL A 338 -3.65 -22.64 18.76
N ILE A 339 -4.61 -21.73 18.84
CA ILE A 339 -4.49 -20.44 19.53
C ILE A 339 -5.52 -20.44 20.65
N SER A 340 -5.10 -20.10 21.86
CA SER A 340 -5.96 -20.09 23.04
C SER A 340 -5.92 -18.71 23.70
N LEU A 341 -7.11 -18.15 23.92
CA LEU A 341 -7.30 -16.95 24.71
C LEU A 341 -8.06 -17.34 25.97
N SER A 342 -7.58 -16.93 27.13
CA SER A 342 -8.29 -17.12 28.40
C SER A 342 -8.63 -15.78 29.03
N PHE A 343 -9.85 -15.68 29.54
CA PHE A 343 -10.37 -14.47 30.18
C PHE A 343 -11.04 -14.79 31.51
N THR A 344 -10.92 -13.88 32.47
CA THR A 344 -11.68 -13.94 33.73
C THR A 344 -12.55 -12.70 33.85
N VAL A 345 -13.87 -12.86 33.80
CA VAL A 345 -14.85 -11.78 33.89
C VAL A 345 -15.45 -11.71 35.29
N SER A 346 -15.50 -10.51 35.86
CA SER A 346 -16.23 -10.26 37.11
C SER A 346 -16.95 -8.91 37.10
N SER A 347 -18.08 -8.85 37.80
CA SER A 347 -18.85 -7.61 38.01
C SER A 347 -18.31 -6.75 39.16
N ASP A 348 -17.44 -7.31 40.02
CA ASP A 348 -16.82 -6.64 41.18
C ASP A 348 -15.36 -6.27 40.88
N SER A 349 -15.06 -4.96 40.83
CA SER A 349 -13.73 -4.44 40.53
C SER A 349 -12.66 -4.88 41.55
N LYS A 350 -13.03 -5.23 42.79
CA LYS A 350 -12.08 -5.74 43.80
C LYS A 350 -11.68 -7.20 43.59
N ARG A 351 -12.45 -7.96 42.81
CA ARG A 351 -12.20 -9.40 42.54
C ARG A 351 -11.32 -9.63 41.31
N GLN A 352 -10.95 -8.55 40.59
CA GLN A 352 -10.08 -8.59 39.40
C GLN A 352 -8.63 -9.03 39.69
N GLN A 353 -8.15 -8.90 40.93
CA GLN A 353 -6.73 -9.10 41.27
C GLN A 353 -6.30 -10.57 41.47
N THR A 354 -7.23 -11.52 41.47
CA THR A 354 -6.92 -12.95 41.62
C THR A 354 -7.20 -13.66 40.30
N THR A 355 -6.31 -13.45 39.33
CA THR A 355 -6.32 -14.20 38.07
C THR A 355 -5.74 -15.59 38.31
N GLU A 356 -6.31 -16.59 37.64
CA GLU A 356 -5.58 -17.82 37.37
C GLU A 356 -4.40 -17.48 36.46
N ALA A 357 -3.25 -18.14 36.64
CA ALA A 357 -2.03 -17.81 35.91
C ALA A 357 -2.25 -17.92 34.39
N GLY A 358 -2.40 -16.78 33.70
CA GLY A 358 -2.52 -16.69 32.24
C GLY A 358 -3.83 -16.09 31.71
N ALA A 359 -4.88 -15.90 32.52
CA ALA A 359 -6.16 -15.33 32.05
C ALA A 359 -6.20 -13.78 32.15
N TYR A 360 -6.70 -13.11 31.10
CA TYR A 360 -6.84 -11.65 31.08
C TYR A 360 -8.08 -11.20 31.89
N PRO A 361 -7.93 -10.32 32.89
CA PRO A 361 -9.05 -9.88 33.73
C PRO A 361 -9.93 -8.86 32.99
N MET A 362 -11.25 -9.05 33.03
CA MET A 362 -12.23 -8.15 32.42
C MET A 362 -13.32 -7.76 33.41
N GLN A 363 -13.79 -6.51 33.31
CA GLN A 363 -14.99 -6.07 34.01
C GLN A 363 -16.21 -6.25 33.12
N GLY A 364 -17.24 -6.93 33.61
CA GLY A 364 -18.46 -7.10 32.84
C GLY A 364 -19.46 -8.05 33.46
N LYS A 365 -20.56 -8.25 32.74
CA LYS A 365 -21.55 -9.28 33.04
C LYS A 365 -21.59 -10.27 31.89
N VAL A 366 -21.51 -11.56 32.21
CA VAL A 366 -21.62 -12.63 31.22
C VAL A 366 -23.07 -13.08 31.21
N MET A 367 -23.81 -12.64 30.20
CA MET A 367 -25.20 -12.99 29.99
C MET A 367 -25.28 -14.17 29.04
N PHE A 368 -26.03 -15.19 29.44
CA PHE A 368 -26.40 -16.29 28.58
C PHE A 368 -27.89 -16.17 28.25
N SER A 369 -28.27 -16.19 26.97
CA SER A 369 -29.68 -16.10 26.54
C SER A 369 -30.07 -17.31 25.69
N ASN A 370 -31.21 -17.93 25.95
CA ASN A 370 -31.74 -19.00 25.08
C ASN A 370 -32.54 -18.44 23.90
N ASP A 371 -32.94 -19.32 22.98
CA ASP A 371 -33.78 -19.02 21.81
C ASP A 371 -35.20 -18.53 22.16
N GLN A 372 -35.65 -18.74 23.41
CA GLN A 372 -36.90 -18.22 23.96
C GLN A 372 -36.77 -16.82 24.58
N GLY A 373 -35.57 -16.22 24.55
CA GLY A 373 -35.31 -14.89 25.09
C GLY A 373 -35.16 -14.82 26.61
N GLN A 374 -35.05 -15.98 27.28
CA GLN A 374 -34.70 -16.03 28.71
C GLN A 374 -33.21 -15.80 28.87
N ALA A 375 -32.82 -14.86 29.72
CA ALA A 375 -31.42 -14.49 29.95
C ALA A 375 -31.01 -14.70 31.40
N VAL A 376 -29.80 -15.23 31.60
CA VAL A 376 -29.21 -15.54 32.91
C VAL A 376 -27.83 -14.91 33.01
N ASN A 377 -27.55 -14.25 34.13
CA ASN A 377 -26.22 -13.73 34.43
C ASN A 377 -25.38 -14.82 35.10
N LEU A 378 -24.39 -15.36 34.38
CA LEU A 378 -23.55 -16.45 34.86
C LEU A 378 -22.70 -16.03 36.07
N GLY A 379 -22.38 -14.74 36.21
CA GLY A 379 -21.62 -14.22 37.35
C GLY A 379 -22.41 -14.17 38.67
N GLU A 380 -23.74 -14.15 38.63
CA GLU A 380 -24.59 -14.21 39.84
C GLU A 380 -24.76 -15.64 40.37
N ILE A 381 -24.58 -16.62 39.49
CA ILE A 381 -24.66 -18.05 39.77
C ILE A 381 -23.31 -18.58 40.29
N ALA A 382 -22.21 -17.94 39.87
CA ALA A 382 -20.87 -18.26 40.32
C ALA A 382 -20.67 -17.93 41.81
N SER A 383 -20.23 -18.92 42.59
CA SER A 383 -19.97 -18.83 44.02
C SER A 383 -18.92 -17.78 44.40
N ASP A 384 -17.93 -17.56 43.55
CA ASP A 384 -16.88 -16.56 43.69
C ASP A 384 -17.14 -15.28 42.87
N GLY A 385 -18.28 -15.22 42.17
CA GLY A 385 -18.66 -14.10 41.31
C GLY A 385 -17.74 -13.92 40.09
N LYS A 386 -17.03 -14.98 39.67
CA LYS A 386 -16.14 -14.98 38.51
C LYS A 386 -16.64 -15.95 37.45
N VAL A 387 -16.36 -15.60 36.19
CA VAL A 387 -16.63 -16.44 35.03
C VAL A 387 -15.35 -16.54 34.22
N THR A 388 -14.86 -17.75 33.99
CA THR A 388 -13.70 -17.98 33.12
C THR A 388 -14.21 -18.29 31.71
N ILE A 389 -13.60 -17.69 30.70
CA ILE A 389 -13.95 -17.87 29.30
C ILE A 389 -12.68 -18.23 28.53
N ASP A 390 -12.65 -19.43 27.99
CA ASP A 390 -11.57 -19.92 27.15
C ASP A 390 -12.04 -19.98 25.70
N VAL A 391 -11.32 -19.29 24.81
CA VAL A 391 -11.59 -19.24 23.38
C VAL A 391 -10.45 -19.97 22.68
N VAL A 392 -10.77 -21.03 21.94
CA VAL A 392 -9.79 -21.89 21.29
C VAL A 392 -10.05 -21.90 19.79
N TYR A 393 -9.12 -21.33 19.02
CA TYR A 393 -9.11 -21.44 17.57
C TYR A 393 -8.27 -22.65 17.16
N GLN A 394 -8.86 -23.55 16.37
CA GLN A 394 -8.17 -24.70 15.78
C GLN A 394 -8.04 -24.54 14.27
N GLY A 395 -6.83 -24.78 13.77
CA GLY A 395 -6.49 -24.56 12.37
C GLY A 395 -6.39 -23.08 12.05
N TYR A 396 -5.16 -22.55 12.06
CA TYR A 396 -4.88 -21.16 11.71
C TYR A 396 -3.79 -21.07 10.65
N ILE A 397 -3.83 -19.99 9.86
CA ILE A 397 -2.79 -19.66 8.90
C ILE A 397 -2.70 -18.16 8.67
N TYR A 398 -1.47 -17.66 8.53
CA TYR A 398 -1.23 -16.32 8.05
C TYR A 398 -1.20 -16.33 6.52
N VAL A 399 -2.03 -15.51 5.90
CA VAL A 399 -2.21 -15.41 4.45
C VAL A 399 -1.56 -14.10 3.96
N PRO A 400 -0.39 -14.15 3.31
CA PRO A 400 0.25 -12.97 2.75
C PRO A 400 -0.54 -12.43 1.54
N ILE A 401 -0.63 -11.10 1.44
CA ILE A 401 -1.29 -10.39 0.35
C ILE A 401 -0.24 -9.55 -0.36
N PHE A 402 -0.11 -9.76 -1.66
CA PHE A 402 0.80 -9.04 -2.53
C PHE A 402 0.04 -8.15 -3.49
N ARG A 403 0.66 -7.05 -3.86
CA ARG A 403 0.23 -6.16 -4.94
C ARG A 403 1.13 -6.42 -6.14
N ALA A 404 0.65 -6.10 -7.34
CA ALA A 404 1.52 -6.13 -8.51
C ALA A 404 2.49 -4.92 -8.48
N ASP A 405 3.67 -5.13 -7.90
CA ASP A 405 4.72 -4.12 -7.80
C ASP A 405 5.14 -3.60 -9.18
N PHE A 406 5.26 -2.28 -9.29
CA PHE A 406 5.65 -1.62 -10.52
C PHE A 406 7.12 -1.90 -10.87
N SER A 407 7.36 -2.35 -12.10
CA SER A 407 8.68 -2.51 -12.69
C SER A 407 8.83 -1.56 -13.87
N SER A 408 9.76 -0.61 -13.75
CA SER A 408 10.09 0.33 -14.82
C SER A 408 10.68 -0.34 -16.07
N SER A 409 11.26 -1.54 -15.92
CA SER A 409 11.86 -2.28 -17.04
C SER A 409 10.82 -2.93 -17.95
N SER A 410 9.72 -3.41 -17.38
CA SER A 410 8.61 -4.06 -18.09
C SER A 410 7.38 -3.16 -18.24
N ALA A 411 7.38 -1.97 -17.64
CA ALA A 411 6.24 -1.06 -17.54
C ALA A 411 4.96 -1.74 -17.00
N SER A 412 5.13 -2.77 -16.17
CA SER A 412 4.07 -3.61 -15.63
C SER A 412 3.97 -3.46 -14.12
N GLY A 413 2.80 -3.79 -13.56
CA GLY A 413 2.50 -3.54 -12.16
C GLY A 413 1.89 -2.15 -11.97
N TRP A 414 1.15 -1.98 -10.89
CA TRP A 414 0.41 -0.75 -10.60
C TRP A 414 0.79 -0.16 -9.23
N PHE A 415 1.53 -0.89 -8.40
CA PHE A 415 1.90 -0.44 -7.06
C PHE A 415 3.36 0.00 -6.99
N TYR A 416 3.56 1.28 -6.72
CA TYR A 416 4.87 1.91 -6.50
C TYR A 416 4.77 2.83 -5.27
N SER A 417 5.40 2.43 -4.15
CA SER A 417 5.33 3.17 -2.88
C SER A 417 6.32 4.33 -2.80
N ASN A 418 7.47 4.23 -3.46
CA ASN A 418 8.55 5.22 -3.37
C ASN A 418 8.11 6.67 -3.68
N PRO A 419 7.25 6.96 -4.68
CA PRO A 419 6.77 8.32 -4.89
C PRO A 419 6.01 8.89 -3.70
N ILE A 420 5.24 8.07 -3.00
CA ILE A 420 4.43 8.47 -1.85
C ILE A 420 5.33 8.74 -0.65
N TRP A 421 6.22 7.79 -0.35
CA TRP A 421 7.22 7.94 0.72
C TRP A 421 8.11 9.16 0.49
N GLN A 422 8.69 9.31 -0.70
CA GLN A 422 9.58 10.44 -0.95
C GLN A 422 8.82 11.77 -0.89
N ALA A 423 7.58 11.83 -1.41
CA ALA A 423 6.76 13.04 -1.32
C ALA A 423 6.36 13.40 0.11
N SER A 424 6.08 12.42 0.98
CA SER A 424 5.79 12.67 2.40
C SER A 424 7.03 13.22 3.13
N GLN A 425 8.22 12.66 2.86
CA GLN A 425 9.48 13.11 3.46
C GLN A 425 9.96 14.48 2.95
N ASN A 426 9.60 14.81 1.72
CA ASN A 426 10.00 16.05 1.06
C ASN A 426 9.03 17.21 1.31
N CYS A 427 7.92 16.97 2.00
CA CYS A 427 6.88 17.97 2.25
C CYS A 427 7.46 19.26 2.87
N GLY A 428 7.24 20.39 2.20
CA GLY A 428 7.75 21.70 2.64
C GLY A 428 9.26 21.94 2.45
N ARG A 429 10.00 21.01 1.81
CA ARG A 429 11.45 21.09 1.62
C ARG A 429 11.80 21.40 0.15
N ALA A 430 12.86 22.15 -0.09
CA ALA A 430 13.33 22.48 -1.45
C ALA A 430 14.39 21.48 -1.96
N VAL A 431 14.03 20.19 -2.05
CA VAL A 431 14.93 19.09 -2.40
C VAL A 431 14.50 18.36 -3.66
N THR A 432 15.42 17.68 -4.33
CA THR A 432 15.10 16.89 -5.53
C THR A 432 14.40 15.59 -5.14
N GLY A 433 13.33 15.25 -5.85
CA GLY A 433 12.59 14.02 -5.62
C GLY A 433 11.12 14.15 -6.00
N TYR A 434 10.32 13.18 -5.57
CA TYR A 434 8.87 13.29 -5.59
C TYR A 434 8.36 14.25 -4.52
N HIS A 435 7.28 14.96 -4.85
CA HIS A 435 6.59 15.93 -4.00
C HIS A 435 5.10 15.95 -4.30
N PHE A 436 4.30 16.26 -3.27
CA PHE A 436 2.89 16.57 -3.44
C PHE A 436 2.71 17.97 -4.02
N VAL A 437 2.03 18.07 -5.16
CA VAL A 437 1.59 19.34 -5.74
C VAL A 437 0.48 19.94 -4.88
N VAL A 438 -0.44 19.08 -4.44
CA VAL A 438 -1.48 19.39 -3.47
C VAL A 438 -1.40 18.33 -2.38
N PRO A 439 -1.22 18.71 -1.09
CA PRO A 439 -1.20 17.75 0.01
C PRO A 439 -2.47 16.87 -0.01
N PRO A 440 -2.33 15.54 -0.13
CA PRO A 440 -3.46 14.64 -0.06
C PRO A 440 -4.16 14.71 1.31
N PRO A 441 -5.46 14.41 1.40
CA PRO A 441 -6.22 14.50 2.65
C PRO A 441 -5.95 13.32 3.60
N PHE A 442 -4.80 12.67 3.49
CA PHE A 442 -4.46 11.43 4.19
C PHE A 442 -3.29 11.62 5.16
N ASN A 443 -3.32 10.89 6.26
CA ASN A 443 -2.22 10.73 7.20
C ASN A 443 -1.36 9.52 6.78
N PHE A 444 -0.18 9.81 6.22
CA PHE A 444 0.78 8.79 5.76
C PHE A 444 1.65 8.18 6.86
N SER A 445 1.43 8.56 8.11
CA SER A 445 2.12 8.00 9.27
C SER A 445 1.70 6.55 9.52
N GLU A 446 2.37 5.86 10.45
CA GLU A 446 1.98 4.52 10.89
C GLU A 446 0.68 4.53 11.71
N LEU A 447 0.10 3.35 11.94
CA LEU A 447 -1.14 3.17 12.71
C LEU A 447 -1.09 3.83 14.08
N ALA A 448 0.01 3.65 14.82
CA ALA A 448 0.21 4.22 16.16
C ALA A 448 0.16 5.77 16.18
N GLN A 449 0.38 6.40 15.02
CA GLN A 449 0.34 7.85 14.83
C GLN A 449 -0.96 8.31 14.14
N GLY A 450 -1.96 7.42 14.04
CA GLY A 450 -3.26 7.69 13.41
C GLY A 450 -3.22 7.66 11.89
N GLY A 451 -2.30 6.91 11.28
CA GLY A 451 -2.20 6.74 9.84
C GLY A 451 -3.45 6.12 9.20
N ASP A 452 -3.96 6.74 8.13
CA ASP A 452 -5.21 6.35 7.45
C ASP A 452 -5.01 5.97 5.97
N PHE A 453 -3.75 5.82 5.55
CA PHE A 453 -3.35 5.42 4.20
C PHE A 453 -2.65 4.06 4.20
N GLY A 454 -3.21 3.08 4.92
CA GLY A 454 -2.68 1.71 4.95
C GLY A 454 -3.30 0.82 3.87
N THR A 455 -2.57 -0.21 3.46
CA THR A 455 -3.07 -1.32 2.63
C THR A 455 -2.72 -2.64 3.31
N LEU A 456 -3.57 -3.66 3.17
CA LEU A 456 -3.31 -4.98 3.76
C LEU A 456 -2.05 -5.62 3.15
N SER A 457 -1.17 -6.16 3.98
CA SER A 457 -0.04 -7.00 3.58
C SER A 457 -0.27 -8.49 3.89
N GLY A 458 -1.33 -8.79 4.64
CA GLY A 458 -1.72 -10.13 5.00
C GLY A 458 -2.78 -10.17 6.10
N VAL A 459 -3.32 -11.36 6.33
CA VAL A 459 -4.32 -11.62 7.38
C VAL A 459 -4.03 -12.94 8.07
N LEU A 460 -4.12 -12.96 9.41
CA LEU A 460 -4.16 -14.19 10.19
C LEU A 460 -5.60 -14.66 10.27
N ILE A 461 -5.88 -15.84 9.72
CA ILE A 461 -7.21 -16.42 9.68
C ILE A 461 -7.26 -17.74 10.44
N ALA A 462 -8.43 -18.10 10.96
CA ALA A 462 -8.69 -19.38 11.58
C ALA A 462 -10.14 -19.84 11.35
N ASN A 463 -10.43 -21.10 11.64
CA ASN A 463 -11.82 -21.55 11.75
C ASN A 463 -12.53 -20.84 12.91
N SER A 464 -13.87 -20.90 12.90
CA SER A 464 -14.68 -20.50 14.04
C SER A 464 -14.12 -21.12 15.34
N PRO A 465 -13.97 -20.35 16.42
CA PRO A 465 -13.43 -20.86 17.66
C PRO A 465 -14.43 -21.76 18.37
N GLN A 466 -13.91 -22.66 19.20
CA GLN A 466 -14.66 -23.26 20.29
C GLN A 466 -14.56 -22.35 21.51
N VAL A 467 -15.69 -22.04 22.15
CA VAL A 467 -15.72 -21.22 23.36
C VAL A 467 -16.16 -22.09 24.54
N THR A 468 -15.38 -22.11 25.61
CA THR A 468 -15.73 -22.80 26.84
C THR A 468 -15.89 -21.76 27.95
N ILE A 469 -17.05 -21.76 28.60
CA ILE A 469 -17.31 -20.91 29.76
C ILE A 469 -17.35 -21.78 30.99
N SER A 470 -16.53 -21.45 31.98
CA SER A 470 -16.41 -22.18 33.23
C SER A 470 -16.87 -21.30 34.39
N ILE A 471 -17.77 -21.82 35.21
CA ILE A 471 -18.18 -21.18 36.47
C ILE A 471 -18.07 -22.17 37.63
N GLN A 472 -17.69 -21.66 38.79
CA GLN A 472 -17.76 -22.43 40.04
C GLN A 472 -19.14 -22.21 40.68
N PRO A 473 -20.12 -23.11 40.52
CA PRO A 473 -21.49 -22.84 40.95
C PRO A 473 -21.62 -22.77 42.48
N SER A 474 -22.51 -21.91 42.98
CA SER A 474 -22.97 -22.02 44.37
C SER A 474 -23.84 -23.28 44.55
N SER A 475 -23.90 -23.82 45.78
CA SER A 475 -24.69 -25.03 46.08
C SER A 475 -26.18 -24.90 45.76
N THR A 476 -26.73 -23.68 45.82
CA THR A 476 -28.14 -23.39 45.52
C THR A 476 -28.39 -23.30 44.01
N ALA A 477 -27.41 -22.79 43.26
CA ALA A 477 -27.56 -22.52 41.83
C ALA A 477 -27.37 -23.75 40.92
N GLN A 478 -26.85 -24.87 41.45
CA GLN A 478 -26.76 -26.13 40.69
C GLN A 478 -28.11 -26.63 40.16
N GLY A 479 -29.20 -26.40 40.90
CA GLY A 479 -30.55 -26.77 40.46
C GLY A 479 -31.04 -25.93 39.27
N GLU A 480 -30.70 -24.64 39.27
CA GLU A 480 -31.03 -23.69 38.19
C GLU A 480 -30.21 -24.00 36.94
N ILE A 481 -28.91 -24.28 37.09
CA ILE A 481 -28.03 -24.69 35.98
C ILE A 481 -28.54 -25.98 35.34
N LYS A 482 -28.97 -26.97 36.14
CA LYS A 482 -29.51 -28.23 35.61
C LYS A 482 -30.81 -28.01 34.84
N SER A 483 -31.75 -27.24 35.40
CA SER A 483 -32.99 -26.88 34.71
C SER A 483 -32.74 -26.09 33.43
N MET A 484 -31.71 -25.25 33.42
CA MET A 484 -31.26 -24.50 32.25
C MET A 484 -30.69 -25.47 31.22
N ALA A 485 -29.69 -26.30 31.57
CA ALA A 485 -29.09 -27.31 30.69
C ALA A 485 -30.13 -28.22 30.00
N ASP A 486 -31.15 -28.69 30.75
CA ASP A 486 -32.21 -29.54 30.22
C ASP A 486 -33.12 -28.83 29.19
N SER A 487 -33.06 -27.49 29.09
CA SER A 487 -33.84 -26.65 28.17
C SER A 487 -33.04 -26.11 26.97
N LEU A 488 -31.72 -26.33 26.92
CA LEU A 488 -30.84 -25.68 25.96
C LEU A 488 -30.55 -26.56 24.75
N GLY A 489 -31.16 -26.22 23.61
CA GLY A 489 -30.72 -26.71 22.30
C GLY A 489 -29.84 -25.69 21.55
N VAL A 490 -30.03 -24.38 21.79
CA VAL A 490 -29.35 -23.24 21.15
C VAL A 490 -29.38 -22.03 22.09
N GLY A 491 -28.31 -21.22 22.15
CA GLY A 491 -28.27 -19.98 22.94
C GLY A 491 -27.20 -18.99 22.48
N SER A 492 -27.26 -17.75 22.95
CA SER A 492 -26.25 -16.70 22.70
C SER A 492 -25.57 -16.28 24.00
N ILE A 493 -24.27 -16.02 23.92
CA ILE A 493 -23.50 -15.43 25.01
C ILE A 493 -23.25 -13.98 24.67
N ARG A 494 -23.45 -13.12 25.66
CA ARG A 494 -23.17 -11.70 25.58
C ARG A 494 -22.36 -11.26 26.78
N ILE A 495 -21.17 -10.73 26.52
CA ILE A 495 -20.40 -10.03 27.56
C ILE A 495 -20.77 -8.56 27.50
N GLU A 496 -21.54 -8.09 28.47
CA GLU A 496 -21.88 -6.67 28.57
C GLU A 496 -20.67 -5.88 29.07
N GLY A 497 -20.34 -4.80 28.36
CA GLY A 497 -19.22 -3.90 28.69
C GLY A 497 -17.90 -4.22 27.99
N VAL A 498 -17.82 -5.28 27.18
CA VAL A 498 -16.59 -5.65 26.44
C VAL A 498 -16.91 -5.93 24.96
N PRO A 499 -16.39 -5.14 24.01
CA PRO A 499 -16.34 -5.49 22.60
C PRO A 499 -15.28 -6.58 22.44
N LEU A 500 -15.72 -7.81 22.24
CA LEU A 500 -14.83 -8.94 21.97
C LEU A 500 -14.37 -8.92 20.51
N VAL A 501 -13.17 -9.46 20.25
CA VAL A 501 -12.69 -9.74 18.89
C VAL A 501 -13.59 -10.78 18.22
N GLY A 502 -13.96 -10.52 16.96
CA GLY A 502 -14.83 -11.39 16.19
C GLY A 502 -16.31 -11.31 16.59
N ARG A 503 -17.14 -12.16 15.98
CA ARG A 503 -18.60 -12.16 16.20
C ARG A 503 -19.05 -12.90 17.47
N LEU A 504 -18.19 -13.03 18.48
CA LEU A 504 -18.47 -13.76 19.73
C LEU A 504 -19.74 -13.25 20.46
N ASN A 505 -20.02 -11.95 20.38
CA ASN A 505 -21.23 -11.33 20.97
C ASN A 505 -22.43 -11.21 20.00
N GLN A 506 -22.31 -11.72 18.76
CA GLN A 506 -23.26 -11.47 17.66
C GLN A 506 -23.84 -12.74 17.02
N ARG A 507 -23.50 -13.94 17.52
CA ARG A 507 -24.02 -15.22 16.99
C ARG A 507 -24.87 -15.96 18.03
N PHE A 508 -25.87 -16.68 17.54
CA PHE A 508 -26.45 -17.81 18.28
C PHE A 508 -25.51 -18.99 18.08
N HIS A 509 -25.18 -19.68 19.16
CA HIS A 509 -24.31 -20.84 19.17
C HIS A 509 -25.08 -22.06 19.63
N HIS A 510 -24.60 -23.24 19.23
CA HIS A 510 -24.99 -24.47 19.92
C HIS A 510 -24.26 -24.52 21.25
N VAL A 511 -25.01 -24.84 22.30
CA VAL A 511 -24.50 -24.80 23.67
C VAL A 511 -24.76 -26.16 24.28
N SER A 512 -23.70 -26.86 24.62
CA SER A 512 -23.76 -28.06 25.45
C SER A 512 -23.30 -27.71 26.86
N VAL A 513 -24.01 -28.22 27.86
CA VAL A 513 -23.66 -27.99 29.27
C VAL A 513 -23.17 -29.30 29.85
N THR A 514 -21.91 -29.31 30.30
CA THR A 514 -21.34 -30.45 31.04
C THR A 514 -21.43 -30.16 32.53
N LEU A 515 -22.27 -30.92 33.22
CA LEU A 515 -22.42 -30.86 34.67
C LEU A 515 -21.38 -31.74 35.37
N PRO A 516 -20.88 -31.35 36.56
CA PRO A 516 -20.02 -32.20 37.36
C PRO A 516 -20.75 -33.49 37.79
N LYS A 517 -20.00 -34.59 37.90
CA LYS A 517 -20.55 -35.94 38.11
C LYS A 517 -21.21 -36.12 39.49
N GLU A 518 -20.85 -35.29 40.47
CA GLU A 518 -21.43 -35.29 41.81
C GLU A 518 -21.88 -33.87 42.24
N LYS A 519 -23.04 -33.79 42.91
CA LYS A 519 -23.63 -32.53 43.42
C LYS A 519 -22.75 -31.76 44.42
N SER A 520 -21.68 -32.37 44.92
CA SER A 520 -20.87 -31.85 46.03
C SER A 520 -19.36 -31.81 45.74
N SER A 521 -18.92 -32.06 44.50
CA SER A 521 -17.48 -32.22 44.20
C SER A 521 -16.69 -30.91 44.24
N GLY A 522 -17.35 -29.75 44.24
CA GLY A 522 -16.65 -28.47 44.06
C GLY A 522 -15.99 -28.36 42.68
N GLU A 523 -16.35 -29.22 41.72
CA GLU A 523 -15.89 -29.10 40.34
C GLU A 523 -16.67 -28.00 39.59
N PRO A 524 -16.02 -27.28 38.67
CA PRO A 524 -16.66 -26.25 37.86
C PRO A 524 -17.70 -26.85 36.90
N VAL A 525 -18.69 -26.03 36.55
CA VAL A 525 -19.63 -26.30 35.46
C VAL A 525 -19.06 -25.71 34.18
N TYR A 526 -19.06 -26.50 33.12
CA TYR A 526 -18.58 -26.09 31.80
C TYR A 526 -19.76 -25.91 30.83
N PHE A 527 -19.86 -24.73 30.25
CA PHE A 527 -20.68 -24.47 29.07
C PHE A 527 -19.75 -24.52 27.86
N VAL A 528 -19.92 -25.52 27.00
CA VAL A 528 -19.17 -25.63 25.75
C VAL A 528 -20.05 -25.10 24.63
N VAL A 529 -19.49 -24.19 23.86
CA VAL A 529 -20.20 -23.39 22.87
C VAL A 529 -19.50 -23.63 21.54
N THR A 530 -20.22 -24.25 20.60
CA THR A 530 -19.71 -24.62 19.28
C THR A 530 -20.58 -24.04 18.17
N ASP A 531 -19.94 -23.78 17.01
CA ASP A 531 -20.63 -23.34 15.79
C ASP A 531 -21.27 -24.52 15.03
N SER A 532 -20.85 -25.76 15.32
CA SER A 532 -21.39 -26.98 14.72
C SER A 532 -22.22 -27.79 15.71
N GLN A 533 -23.35 -28.30 15.22
CA GLN A 533 -24.02 -29.48 15.75
C GLN A 533 -23.02 -30.65 15.72
N ASP A 534 -22.94 -31.45 16.78
CA ASP A 534 -22.29 -32.75 16.68
C ASP A 534 -22.93 -33.52 15.52
N ASP A 535 -22.10 -34.17 14.70
CA ASP A 535 -22.44 -34.93 13.48
C ASP A 535 -23.42 -36.11 13.72
N ASP A 536 -23.91 -36.31 14.94
CA ASP A 536 -24.73 -37.45 15.37
C ASP A 536 -26.25 -37.22 15.28
N ASP A 537 -26.72 -36.01 14.95
CA ASP A 537 -28.15 -35.71 14.78
C ASP A 537 -28.59 -35.88 13.31
N GLU A 538 -29.14 -37.05 13.00
CA GLU A 538 -29.65 -37.49 11.67
C GLU A 538 -30.76 -36.58 11.05
N LYS A 539 -31.12 -35.46 11.68
CA LYS A 539 -32.28 -34.61 11.36
C LYS A 539 -31.97 -33.19 10.89
N SER A 540 -30.72 -32.73 10.97
CA SER A 540 -30.29 -31.44 10.42
C SER A 540 -29.35 -31.69 9.26
N LYS A 541 -29.84 -31.55 8.03
CA LYS A 541 -28.93 -31.55 6.87
C LYS A 541 -28.01 -30.32 7.03
N PRO A 542 -26.68 -30.47 7.09
CA PRO A 542 -25.79 -29.32 7.12
C PRO A 542 -26.07 -28.47 5.89
N VAL A 543 -26.28 -27.17 6.09
CA VAL A 543 -26.37 -26.22 4.97
C VAL A 543 -24.99 -26.16 4.33
N THR A 544 -24.82 -26.81 3.18
CA THR A 544 -23.56 -26.75 2.44
C THR A 544 -23.37 -25.33 1.90
N VAL A 545 -22.41 -24.60 2.47
CA VAL A 545 -21.95 -23.32 1.91
C VAL A 545 -21.17 -23.62 0.63
N PRO A 546 -21.50 -22.98 -0.52
CA PRO A 546 -20.71 -23.10 -1.75
C PRO A 546 -19.23 -22.80 -1.49
N ALA A 547 -18.33 -23.49 -2.19
CA ALA A 547 -16.89 -23.40 -1.99
C ALA A 547 -16.40 -21.94 -2.10
N GLU A 548 -16.88 -21.22 -3.10
CA GLU A 548 -16.56 -19.83 -3.42
C GLU A 548 -17.07 -18.82 -2.38
N MET A 549 -17.96 -19.26 -1.49
CA MET A 549 -18.49 -18.47 -0.36
C MET A 549 -17.88 -18.86 0.99
N GLN A 550 -16.91 -19.78 1.01
CA GLN A 550 -16.26 -20.17 2.25
C GLN A 550 -15.41 -19.02 2.80
N MET A 551 -15.57 -18.77 4.10
CA MET A 551 -14.88 -17.69 4.81
C MET A 551 -14.32 -18.21 6.13
N ALA A 552 -13.18 -17.66 6.54
CA ALA A 552 -12.52 -17.91 7.82
C ALA A 552 -12.61 -16.67 8.71
N ASP A 553 -12.60 -16.84 10.03
CA ASP A 553 -12.58 -15.71 10.96
C ASP A 553 -11.19 -15.03 10.91
N VAL A 554 -11.19 -13.69 10.90
CA VAL A 554 -9.96 -12.88 10.88
C VAL A 554 -9.56 -12.54 12.31
N LEU A 555 -8.33 -12.89 12.66
CA LEU A 555 -7.76 -12.69 14.00
C LEU A 555 -6.90 -11.42 14.05
N LEU A 556 -6.05 -11.24 13.03
CA LEU A 556 -5.21 -10.06 12.85
C LEU A 556 -5.12 -9.70 11.36
N ALA A 557 -4.92 -8.43 11.08
CA ALA A 557 -4.45 -7.92 9.80
C ALA A 557 -3.04 -7.37 9.96
N SER A 558 -2.19 -7.64 8.99
CA SER A 558 -0.93 -6.92 8.83
C SER A 558 -1.11 -5.81 7.80
N VAL A 559 -0.47 -4.68 8.05
CA VAL A 559 -0.67 -3.44 7.30
C VAL A 559 0.65 -3.01 6.69
N LEU A 560 0.60 -2.41 5.52
CA LEU A 560 1.71 -1.68 4.93
C LEU A 560 1.27 -0.23 4.75
N TYR A 561 2.09 0.71 5.24
CA TYR A 561 1.92 2.15 5.03
C TYR A 561 2.92 2.61 3.95
N PRO A 562 2.48 2.91 2.71
CA PRO A 562 3.38 3.33 1.64
C PRO A 562 4.18 4.61 1.93
N GLY A 563 3.76 5.38 2.95
CA GLY A 563 4.41 6.61 3.37
C GLY A 563 5.46 6.47 4.47
N SER A 564 5.58 5.30 5.12
CA SER A 564 6.61 4.99 6.11
C SER A 564 7.62 3.99 5.54
N GLN A 565 8.90 4.19 5.83
CA GLN A 565 9.89 3.12 5.83
C GLN A 565 10.53 3.11 7.21
N GLU A 566 10.92 1.90 7.66
CA GLU A 566 11.66 1.63 8.89
C GLU A 566 12.67 2.76 9.17
N ASP A 567 12.54 3.41 10.34
CA ASP A 567 13.42 4.46 10.90
C ASP A 567 13.20 5.95 10.57
N THR A 568 12.00 6.43 10.17
CA THR A 568 11.77 7.90 10.17
C THR A 568 10.40 8.37 10.64
N VAL A 569 10.43 9.38 11.53
CA VAL A 569 9.28 10.14 12.02
C VAL A 569 8.56 10.79 10.82
N SER A 570 7.31 10.38 10.60
CA SER A 570 6.41 10.96 9.60
C SER A 570 6.06 12.40 9.99
N ALA A 571 6.18 13.32 9.03
CA ALA A 571 5.70 14.68 9.16
C ALA A 571 4.27 14.78 8.59
N LYS A 572 3.32 15.29 9.38
CA LYS A 572 2.04 15.73 8.81
C LYS A 572 2.32 16.87 7.83
N CYS A 573 1.88 16.72 6.59
CA CYS A 573 1.81 17.80 5.62
C CYS A 573 0.69 18.77 6.02
N GLU A 574 0.90 19.58 7.06
CA GLU A 574 0.00 20.67 7.36
C GLU A 574 0.32 21.84 6.44
N ASN A 575 -0.71 22.36 5.76
CA ASN A 575 -0.63 23.67 5.12
C ASN A 575 -0.40 24.71 6.23
N GLU A 576 0.85 25.09 6.47
CA GLU A 576 1.13 26.29 7.24
C GLU A 576 0.44 27.46 6.54
N LYS A 577 -0.60 27.99 7.19
CA LYS A 577 -1.33 29.17 6.75
C LYS A 577 -0.32 30.29 6.45
N GLY A 578 -0.34 30.73 5.20
CA GLY A 578 0.10 32.04 4.71
C GLY A 578 1.04 32.83 5.62
N THR A 579 2.34 32.60 5.47
CA THR A 579 3.30 33.70 5.59
C THR A 579 3.98 33.86 4.25
N SER A 580 3.75 35.02 3.63
CA SER A 580 4.48 35.43 2.44
C SER A 580 5.97 35.51 2.79
N LEU A 581 6.79 34.61 2.26
CA LEU A 581 8.24 34.85 2.14
C LEU A 581 8.49 35.74 0.92
N ALA A 582 7.92 36.94 0.98
CA ALA A 582 8.42 38.10 0.27
C ALA A 582 9.17 38.94 1.30
N GLN A 583 10.44 38.60 1.57
CA GLN A 583 11.47 39.51 2.08
C GLN A 583 12.77 38.76 2.31
N GLY A 584 13.86 39.24 1.70
CA GLY A 584 15.19 39.04 2.27
C GLY A 584 16.30 38.50 1.39
N TYR A 585 16.42 38.90 0.12
CA TYR A 585 17.75 39.00 -0.51
C TYR A 585 17.82 40.29 -1.33
N SER A 586 18.39 41.33 -0.72
CA SER A 586 18.89 42.51 -1.43
C SER A 586 20.41 42.39 -1.57
N LEU A 587 20.85 42.52 -2.83
CA LEU A 587 22.22 42.61 -3.36
C LEU A 587 23.05 41.32 -3.42
#